data_AF-A0A8T6TS40-F1
#
_entry.id   AF-A0A8T6TS40-F1
#
_cell.length_a   1.000
_cell.length_b   1.000
_cell.length_c   1.000
_cell.angle_alpha   90.00
_cell.angle_beta   90.00
_cell.angle_gamma   90.00
#
_symmetry.space_group_name_H-M   'P 1'
#
loop_
_entity.id
_entity.type
_entity.pdbx_description
1 polymer ?
#
loop_
_entity_poly.entity_id
_entity_poly.type
_entity_poly.pdbx_seq_one_letter_code
_entity_poly.pdbx_strand_id
1 'polypeptide(L)'
;AGGTILYFAPSQPDFQLPMPFNRLWADEVSIVTTYAASPKDIKVAIELIRTGRVPVKDLISHRLPLSQIQAGFELVANPVDSLKVIIEPQR
;
A
#
# COMPACT_ATOMS: atom_id res chain seq x y z
N ALA A 1 2.38 27.92 -5.52
CA ALA A 1 3.40 26.98 -6.03
C ALA A 1 2.69 25.65 -6.26
N GLY A 2 2.69 25.15 -7.49
CA GLY A 2 1.96 23.94 -7.89
C GLY A 2 2.51 22.68 -7.25
N GLY A 3 1.76 22.11 -6.31
CA GLY A 3 2.05 20.81 -5.68
C GLY A 3 1.35 19.65 -6.40
N THR A 4 1.73 18.42 -6.05
CA THR A 4 1.10 17.20 -6.59
C THR A 4 0.52 16.37 -5.46
N ILE A 5 -0.75 15.98 -5.61
CA ILE A 5 -1.43 15.00 -4.75
C ILE A 5 -1.46 13.67 -5.49
N LEU A 6 -0.82 12.64 -4.91
CA LEU A 6 -0.86 11.27 -5.41
C LEU A 6 -1.95 10.46 -4.70
N TYR A 7 -2.96 10.03 -5.45
CA TYR A 7 -4.00 9.13 -5.00
C TYR A 7 -3.60 7.68 -5.32
N PHE A 8 -3.05 6.97 -4.32
CA PHE A 8 -2.44 5.65 -4.50
C PHE A 8 -3.27 4.47 -3.98
N ALA A 9 -4.39 4.73 -3.30
CA ALA A 9 -5.28 3.71 -2.76
C ALA A 9 -6.74 4.07 -3.05
N PRO A 10 -7.55 3.14 -3.56
CA PRO A 10 -8.97 3.39 -3.79
C PRO A 10 -9.72 3.53 -2.47
N SER A 11 -10.73 4.40 -2.45
CA SER A 11 -11.74 4.48 -1.40
C SER A 11 -12.90 3.50 -1.68
N GLN A 12 -13.92 3.52 -0.83
CA GLN A 12 -15.15 2.76 -1.10
C GLN A 12 -15.76 3.17 -2.46
N PRO A 13 -16.46 2.26 -3.17
CA PRO A 13 -16.94 2.51 -4.53
C PRO A 13 -17.73 3.81 -4.72
N ASP A 14 -18.56 4.18 -3.74
CA ASP A 14 -19.43 5.36 -3.81
C ASP A 14 -18.87 6.58 -3.09
N PHE A 15 -17.58 6.55 -2.70
CA PHE A 15 -16.95 7.65 -1.99
C PHE A 15 -16.84 8.88 -2.89
N GLN A 16 -17.47 9.98 -2.47
CA GLN A 16 -17.37 11.29 -3.10
C GLN A 16 -16.45 12.17 -2.25
N LEU A 17 -15.47 12.83 -2.88
CA LEU A 17 -14.55 13.74 -2.22
C LEU A 17 -14.88 15.19 -2.61
N PRO A 18 -15.47 16.00 -1.71
CA PRO A 18 -15.61 17.43 -1.94
C PRO A 18 -14.24 18.10 -2.04
N MET A 19 -14.00 18.85 -3.11
CA MET A 19 -12.69 19.46 -3.37
C MET A 19 -12.81 20.98 -3.57
N PRO A 20 -11.90 21.79 -2.99
CA PRO A 20 -11.89 23.23 -3.16
C PRO A 20 -11.31 23.61 -4.53
N PHE A 21 -12.07 23.36 -5.61
CA PHE A 21 -11.57 23.41 -6.99
C PHE A 21 -10.93 24.76 -7.37
N ASN A 22 -11.51 25.88 -6.93
CA ASN A 22 -10.94 27.21 -7.20
C ASN A 22 -9.54 27.40 -6.59
N ARG A 23 -9.30 26.81 -5.41
CA ARG A 23 -7.98 26.85 -4.77
C ARG A 23 -7.01 25.95 -5.50
N LEU A 24 -7.42 24.74 -5.87
CA LEU A 24 -6.57 23.82 -6.65
C LEU A 24 -6.14 24.45 -7.97
N TRP A 25 -7.05 25.16 -8.64
CA TRP A 25 -6.77 25.91 -9.84
C TRP A 25 -5.82 27.08 -9.58
N ALA A 26 -6.10 27.94 -8.60
CA ALA A 26 -5.26 29.10 -8.29
C ALA A 26 -3.85 28.73 -7.81
N ASP A 27 -3.73 27.62 -7.08
CA ASP A 27 -2.46 27.09 -6.58
C ASP A 27 -1.75 26.19 -7.60
N GLU A 28 -2.35 25.93 -8.76
CA GLU A 28 -1.86 25.02 -9.83
C GLU A 28 -1.55 23.60 -9.33
N VAL A 29 -2.42 23.04 -8.49
CA VAL A 29 -2.25 21.71 -7.89
C VAL A 29 -2.62 20.61 -8.89
N SER A 30 -1.71 19.65 -9.08
CA SER A 30 -1.95 18.44 -9.87
C SER A 30 -2.49 17.31 -9.01
N ILE A 31 -3.52 16.62 -9.49
CA ILE A 31 -4.03 15.37 -8.88
C ILE A 31 -3.68 14.23 -9.84
N VAL A 32 -2.90 13.27 -9.37
CA VAL A 32 -2.47 12.11 -10.15
C VAL A 32 -2.85 10.83 -9.42
N THR A 33 -3.09 9.76 -10.18
CA THR A 33 -3.44 8.44 -9.64
C THR A 33 -2.34 7.44 -9.96
N THR A 34 -2.22 6.40 -9.12
CA THR A 34 -1.41 5.22 -9.44
C THR A 34 -2.24 3.97 -9.25
N TYR A 35 -1.99 2.98 -10.10
CA TYR A 35 -2.60 1.66 -9.98
C TYR A 35 -1.53 0.59 -10.18
N ALA A 36 -1.41 -0.30 -9.18
CA ALA A 36 -0.44 -1.38 -9.14
C ALA A 36 1.01 -0.92 -9.41
N ALA A 37 1.89 -1.88 -9.67
CA ALA A 37 3.29 -1.63 -10.00
C ALA A 37 3.61 -2.20 -11.38
N SER A 38 4.36 -1.46 -12.19
CA SER A 38 4.86 -1.98 -13.46
C SER A 38 6.02 -2.97 -13.22
N PRO A 39 6.36 -3.81 -14.21
CA PRO A 39 7.55 -4.67 -14.12
C PRO A 39 8.84 -3.89 -13.85
N LYS A 40 8.93 -2.64 -14.30
CA LYS A 40 10.07 -1.76 -14.03
C LYS A 40 10.14 -1.37 -12.55
N ASP A 41 9.01 -0.98 -11.97
CA ASP A 41 8.94 -0.58 -10.56
C ASP A 41 9.25 -1.76 -9.64
N ILE A 42 8.78 -2.96 -9.99
CA ILE A 42 9.08 -4.20 -9.25
C ILE A 42 10.59 -4.48 -9.25
N LYS A 43 11.28 -4.34 -10.39
CA LYS A 43 12.73 -4.53 -10.46
C LYS A 43 13.48 -3.53 -9.57
N VAL A 44 13.06 -2.27 -9.56
CA VAL A 44 13.64 -1.24 -8.68
C VAL A 44 13.38 -1.57 -7.21
N ALA A 45 12.16 -1.95 -6.85
CA ALA A 45 11.80 -2.33 -5.49
C ALA A 45 12.63 -3.52 -4.97
N ILE A 46 12.79 -4.56 -5.80
CA ILE A 46 13.64 -5.72 -5.46
C ILE A 46 15.07 -5.27 -5.17
N GLU A 47 15.64 -4.38 -5.99
CA GLU A 47 17.01 -3.91 -5.80
C GLU A 47 17.16 -3.06 -4.52
N LEU A 48 16.19 -2.21 -4.21
CA LEU A 48 16.16 -1.43 -2.97
C LEU A 48 16.06 -2.31 -1.73
N ILE A 49 15.28 -3.38 -1.79
CA ILE A 49 15.17 -4.38 -0.71
C ILE A 49 16.46 -5.19 -0.59
N ARG A 50 17.01 -5.67 -1.72
CA ARG A 50 18.24 -6.48 -1.77
C ARG A 50 19.44 -5.73 -1.20
N THR A 51 19.54 -4.43 -1.48
CA THR A 51 20.62 -3.56 -0.98
C THR A 51 20.38 -3.05 0.44
N GLY A 52 19.25 -3.39 1.07
CA GLY A 52 18.90 -2.93 2.42
C GLY A 52 18.55 -1.44 2.52
N ARG A 53 18.42 -0.73 1.39
CA ARG A 53 18.02 0.69 1.35
C ARG A 53 16.57 0.89 1.79
N VAL A 54 15.73 -0.12 1.59
CA VAL A 54 14.36 -0.16 2.10
C VAL A 54 14.23 -1.40 2.99
N PRO A 55 14.32 -1.26 4.32
CA PRO A 55 14.12 -2.37 5.25
C PRO A 55 12.63 -2.72 5.30
N VAL A 56 12.29 -3.94 4.91
CA VAL A 56 10.89 -4.43 4.87
C VAL A 56 10.61 -5.56 5.87
N LYS A 57 11.65 -6.09 6.54
CA LYS A 57 11.50 -7.24 7.44
C LYS A 57 10.58 -6.91 8.61
N ASP A 58 10.68 -5.70 9.15
CA ASP A 58 9.91 -5.26 10.32
C ASP A 58 8.43 -5.00 9.98
N LEU A 59 8.08 -4.94 8.70
CA LEU A 59 6.68 -4.87 8.29
C LEU A 59 5.95 -6.20 8.54
N ILE A 60 6.69 -7.31 8.58
CA ILE A 60 6.15 -8.67 8.74
C ILE A 60 5.79 -8.90 10.22
N SER A 61 4.56 -8.53 10.56
CA SER A 61 3.99 -8.73 11.89
C SER A 61 3.75 -10.21 12.23
N HIS A 62 3.37 -11.04 11.26
CA HIS A 62 2.96 -12.44 11.50
C HIS A 62 3.45 -13.37 10.40
N ARG A 63 3.77 -14.61 10.79
CA ARG A 63 4.06 -15.73 9.88
C ARG A 63 3.27 -16.95 10.33
N LEU A 64 2.48 -17.53 9.42
CA LEU A 64 1.59 -18.65 9.72
C LEU A 64 1.76 -19.76 8.68
N PRO A 65 1.58 -21.05 9.06
CA PRO A 65 1.48 -22.14 8.09
C PRO A 65 0.16 -22.06 7.30
N LEU A 66 0.09 -22.74 6.16
CA LEU A 66 -1.14 -22.78 5.34
C LEU A 66 -2.34 -23.39 6.10
N SER A 67 -2.10 -24.32 7.02
CA SER A 67 -3.13 -24.91 7.89
C SER A 67 -3.87 -23.87 8.75
N GLN A 68 -3.30 -22.68 8.94
CA GLN A 68 -3.87 -21.56 9.70
C GLN A 68 -4.33 -20.41 8.80
N ILE A 69 -4.62 -20.67 7.52
CA ILE A 69 -5.01 -19.62 6.56
C ILE A 69 -6.21 -18.80 7.04
N GLN A 70 -7.19 -19.43 7.70
CA GLN A 70 -8.36 -18.74 8.23
C GLN A 70 -7.97 -17.71 9.30
N ALA A 71 -7.14 -18.09 10.26
CA ALA A 71 -6.63 -17.16 11.27
C ALA A 71 -5.83 -16.01 10.63
N GLY A 72 -5.10 -16.29 9.55
CA GLY A 72 -4.41 -15.27 8.76
C GLY A 72 -5.35 -14.22 8.16
N PHE A 73 -6.50 -14.64 7.63
CA PHE A 73 -7.53 -13.71 7.15
C PHE A 73 -8.18 -12.92 8.29
N GLU A 74 -8.48 -13.57 9.42
CA GLU A 74 -9.07 -12.91 10.61
C GLU A 74 -8.17 -11.79 11.15
N LEU A 75 -6.85 -12.01 11.18
CA LEU A 75 -5.85 -11.00 11.56
C LEU A 75 -5.84 -9.78 10.63
N VAL A 76 -6.09 -9.96 9.34
CA VAL A 76 -6.11 -8.85 8.36
C VAL A 76 -7.46 -8.13 8.36
N ALA A 77 -8.55 -8.85 8.61
CA ALA A 77 -9.90 -8.27 8.66
C ALA A 77 -10.10 -7.35 9.87
N ASN A 78 -9.45 -7.64 11.01
CA ASN A 78 -9.53 -6.84 12.23
C ASN A 78 -8.12 -6.47 12.74
N PRO A 79 -7.41 -5.56 12.04
CA PRO A 79 -6.01 -5.29 12.32
C PRO A 79 -5.86 -4.44 13.59
N VAL A 80 -5.68 -5.09 14.73
CA VAL A 80 -5.21 -4.42 15.96
C VAL A 80 -3.68 -4.45 15.99
N ASP A 81 -3.09 -5.65 15.89
CA ASP A 81 -1.63 -5.87 15.91
C ASP A 81 -1.08 -6.40 14.57
N SER A 82 -1.85 -6.27 13.49
CA SER A 82 -1.52 -6.83 12.17
C SER A 82 -1.13 -5.75 11.17
N LEU A 83 0.08 -5.86 10.60
CA LEU A 83 0.57 -4.99 9.52
C LEU A 83 0.78 -5.76 8.22
N LYS A 84 1.55 -6.86 8.28
CA LYS A 84 1.72 -7.81 7.18
C LYS A 84 1.72 -9.24 7.73
N VAL A 85 0.79 -10.04 7.23
CA VAL A 85 0.74 -11.48 7.47
C VAL A 85 1.37 -12.20 6.26
N ILE A 86 2.30 -13.11 6.52
CA ILE A 86 2.91 -13.98 5.50
C ILE A 86 2.49 -15.42 5.79
N ILE A 87 1.98 -16.10 4.76
CA ILE A 87 1.67 -17.53 4.82
C ILE A 87 2.85 -18.30 4.25
N GLU A 88 3.34 -19.29 4.98
CA GLU A 88 4.45 -20.17 4.60
C GLU A 88 3.90 -21.60 4.42
N PRO A 89 3.51 -22.00 3.20
CA PRO A 89 2.80 -23.26 2.98
C PRO A 89 3.57 -24.53 3.35
N GLN A 90 4.89 -24.42 3.41
CA GLN A 90 5.82 -25.49 3.72
C GLN A 90 6.09 -25.70 5.21
N ARG A 91 5.54 -24.84 6.09
CA ARG A 91 5.63 -24.96 7.54
C ARG A 91 4.48 -25.77 8.13
#